data_AF-K6DHI7-F1
#
_entry.id   AF-K6DHI7-F1
#
_cell.length_a   1.000
_cell.length_b   1.000
_cell.length_c   1.000
_cell.angle_alpha   90.00
_cell.angle_beta   90.00
_cell.angle_gamma   90.00
#
_symmetry.space_group_name_H-M   'P 1'
#
loop_
_entity.id
_entity.type
_entity.pdbx_description
1 polymer ?
#
loop_
_entity_poly.entity_id
_entity_poly.type
_entity_poly.pdbx_seq_one_letter_code
_entity_poly.pdbx_strand_id
1 'polypeptide(L)' 'MKNKDLKDHVKMMDYLFQNCTPEFSGGKISEWLEGKENITESIRKSVDIIRHHPLVPFYVKVQGFMLNNEKEEFTSLNV' A
#
# COMPACT_ATOMS: atom_id res chain seq x y z
N MET A 1 -20.01 -18.74 -12.56
CA MET A 1 -20.95 -17.60 -12.42
C MET A 1 -20.45 -16.51 -11.46
N LYS A 2 -19.97 -16.83 -10.25
CA LYS A 2 -19.48 -15.85 -9.24
C LYS A 2 -18.37 -14.88 -9.71
N ASN A 3 -17.52 -15.29 -10.65
CA ASN A 3 -16.39 -14.47 -11.12
C ASN A 3 -16.78 -13.38 -12.13
N LYS A 4 -17.94 -13.51 -12.80
CA LYS A 4 -18.41 -12.52 -13.77
C LYS A 4 -18.93 -11.26 -13.07
N ASP A 5 -19.73 -11.46 -12.04
CA ASP A 5 -20.32 -10.42 -11.20
C ASP A 5 -19.23 -9.53 -10.57
N LEU A 6 -18.21 -10.15 -9.97
CA LEU A 6 -17.05 -9.44 -9.43
C LEU A 6 -16.31 -8.62 -10.50
N LYS A 7 -16.15 -9.17 -11.71
CA LYS A 7 -15.48 -8.47 -12.82
C LYS A 7 -16.28 -7.25 -13.30
N ASP A 8 -17.61 -7.35 -13.29
CA ASP A 8 -18.49 -6.25 -13.66
C ASP A 8 -18.47 -5.14 -12.59
N HIS A 9 -18.40 -5.50 -11.30
CA HIS A 9 -18.20 -4.55 -10.21
C HIS A 9 -16.85 -3.82 -10.30
N VAL A 10 -15.75 -4.53 -10.58
CA VAL A 10 -14.42 -3.91 -10.76
C VAL A 10 -14.45 -2.89 -11.90
N LYS A 11 -15.06 -3.22 -13.04
CA LYS A 11 -15.21 -2.28 -14.17
C LYS A 11 -16.03 -1.05 -13.81
N MET A 12 -17.10 -1.23 -13.03
CA MET A 12 -17.91 -0.11 -12.56
C MET A 12 -17.09 0.81 -11.65
N MET A 13 -16.26 0.26 -10.77
CA MET A 13 -15.38 1.05 -9.91
C MET A 13 -14.33 1.81 -10.74
N ASP A 14 -13.70 1.16 -11.72
CA ASP A 14 -12.76 1.85 -12.63
C ASP A 14 -13.41 3.04 -13.36
N TYR A 15 -14.65 2.86 -13.83
CA TYR A 15 -15.41 3.94 -14.46
C TYR A 15 -15.64 5.11 -13.51
N LEU A 16 -16.01 4.84 -12.24
CA LEU A 16 -16.22 5.90 -11.24
C LEU A 16 -14.92 6.63 -10.90
N PHE A 17 -13.81 5.90 -10.76
CA PHE A 17 -12.50 6.49 -10.46
C PHE A 17 -12.03 7.44 -11.57
N GLN A 18 -12.32 7.09 -12.83
CA GLN A 18 -11.98 7.90 -14.00
C GLN A 18 -12.86 9.15 -14.15
N ASN A 19 -14.15 9.07 -13.77
CA ASN A 19 -15.14 10.09 -14.16
C ASN A 19 -15.76 10.86 -12.99
N CYS A 20 -15.65 10.38 -11.75
CA CYS A 20 -16.38 10.92 -10.59
C CYS A 20 -15.50 11.39 -9.43
N THR A 21 -14.20 11.03 -9.41
CA THR A 21 -13.24 11.45 -8.37
C THR A 21 -12.09 12.24 -8.99
N PRO A 22 -12.25 13.58 -9.16
CA PRO A 22 -11.23 14.42 -9.81
C PRO A 22 -9.92 14.49 -9.02
N GLU A 23 -9.95 14.40 -7.69
CA GLU A 23 -8.74 14.31 -6.85
C GLU A 23 -7.95 13.00 -7.04
N PHE A 24 -8.55 11.99 -7.67
CA PHE A 24 -7.94 10.70 -8.04
C PHE A 24 -7.99 10.46 -9.57
N SER A 25 -8.14 11.54 -10.36
CA SER A 25 -8.33 11.45 -11.80
C SER A 25 -7.21 10.65 -12.47
N GLY A 26 -7.57 9.49 -13.02
CA GLY A 26 -6.66 8.63 -13.81
C GLY A 26 -6.12 7.40 -13.09
N GLY A 27 -6.52 7.11 -11.85
CA GLY A 27 -6.16 5.87 -11.16
C GLY A 27 -7.12 4.71 -11.49
N LYS A 28 -6.60 3.48 -11.62
CA LYS A 28 -7.43 2.26 -11.62
C LYS A 28 -7.73 1.82 -10.18
N ILE A 29 -8.82 1.08 -9.98
CA ILE A 29 -9.12 0.48 -8.67
C ILE A 29 -7.99 -0.45 -8.21
N SER A 30 -7.33 -1.14 -9.16
CA SER A 30 -6.16 -1.97 -8.86
C SER A 30 -5.00 -1.16 -8.28
N GLU A 31 -4.71 0.02 -8.82
CA GLU A 31 -3.63 0.89 -8.34
C GLU A 31 -3.95 1.49 -6.96
N TRP A 32 -5.24 1.71 -6.67
CA TRP A 32 -5.69 2.13 -5.35
C TRP A 32 -5.58 1.00 -4.33
N LEU A 33 -5.95 -0.23 -4.70
CA LEU A 33 -5.84 -1.42 -3.85
C LEU A 33 -4.38 -1.88 -3.63
N GLU A 34 -3.56 -1.80 -4.67
CA GLU A 34 -2.13 -2.13 -4.62
C GLU A 34 -1.33 -1.06 -3.85
N GLY A 35 -1.87 0.16 -3.76
CA GLY A 35 -1.17 1.32 -3.21
C GLY A 35 -0.14 1.85 -4.20
N LYS A 36 -0.12 3.17 -4.43
CA LYS A 36 0.73 3.83 -5.44
C LYS A 36 2.23 3.80 -5.16
N GLU A 37 2.70 3.19 -4.08
CA GLU A 37 4.11 3.23 -3.69
C GLU A 37 4.75 1.85 -3.67
N ASN A 38 6.02 1.82 -4.09
CA ASN A 38 6.93 0.72 -3.79
C ASN A 38 6.80 0.41 -2.29
N ILE A 39 6.29 -0.78 -1.94
CA ILE A 39 6.08 -1.22 -0.56
C ILE A 39 7.35 -0.99 0.29
N THR A 40 8.52 -1.19 -0.33
CA THR A 40 9.80 -0.89 0.30
C THR A 40 9.90 0.57 0.71
N GLU A 41 9.55 1.49 -0.19
CA GLU A 41 9.58 2.94 0.04
C GLU A 41 8.59 3.39 1.12
N SER A 42 7.38 2.84 1.13
CA SER A 42 6.41 3.15 2.20
C SER A 42 6.89 2.65 3.57
N ILE A 43 7.53 1.49 3.63
CA ILE A 43 8.16 0.98 4.85
C ILE A 43 9.34 1.87 5.25
N ARG A 44 10.20 2.30 4.30
CA ARG A 44 11.31 3.24 4.56
C ARG A 44 10.81 4.52 5.23
N LYS A 45 9.81 5.17 4.62
CA LYS A 45 9.21 6.41 5.12
C LYS A 45 8.59 6.22 6.51
N SER A 46 7.86 5.12 6.71
CA SER A 46 7.24 4.83 8.01
C SER A 46 8.28 4.64 9.10
N VAL A 47 9.34 3.87 8.82
CA VAL A 47 10.44 3.65 9.78
C VAL A 47 11.14 4.96 10.10
N ASP A 48 11.40 5.80 9.10
CA ASP A 48 12.05 7.11 9.28
C ASP A 48 11.22 8.05 10.16
N ILE A 49 9.91 8.13 9.93
CA ILE A 49 8.98 8.93 10.73
C ILE A 49 8.95 8.44 12.19
N ILE A 50 8.80 7.13 12.40
CA ILE A 50 8.70 6.55 13.74
C ILE A 50 10.02 6.73 14.51
N ARG A 51 11.16 6.47 13.85
CA ARG A 51 12.50 6.59 14.45
C ARG A 51 12.81 8.02 14.90
N HIS A 52 12.36 9.02 14.15
CA HIS A 52 12.58 10.44 14.48
C HIS A 52 11.44 11.06 15.28
N HIS A 53 10.45 10.27 15.70
CA HIS A 53 9.31 10.78 16.46
C HIS A 53 9.73 11.18 17.88
N PRO A 54 9.32 12.36 18.41
CA PRO A 54 9.72 12.83 19.75
C PRO A 54 9.39 11.88 20.91
N LEU A 55 8.40 11.01 20.74
CA LEU A 55 8.00 9.99 21.72
C LEU A 55 8.86 8.71 21.67
N VAL A 56 9.73 8.56 20.66
CA VAL A 56 10.60 7.40 20.48
C VAL A 56 12.03 7.80 20.88
N PRO A 57 12.54 7.29 22.01
CA PRO A 57 13.91 7.59 22.44
C PRO A 57 14.96 7.07 21.46
N PHE A 58 16.09 7.77 21.36
CA PHE A 58 17.17 7.47 20.40
C PHE A 58 17.75 6.05 20.50
N TYR A 59 17.62 5.40 21.66
CA TYR A 59 18.13 4.05 21.91
C TYR A 59 17.17 2.95 21.47
N VAL A 60 15.91 3.29 21.10
CA VAL A 60 14.93 2.33 20.61
C VAL A 60 15.19 2.05 19.14
N LYS A 61 15.39 0.79 18.80
CA LYS A 61 15.58 0.34 17.41
C LYS A 61 14.22 0.18 16.73
N VAL A 62 14.06 0.84 15.58
CA VAL A 62 12.91 0.70 14.70
C VAL A 62 13.35 -0.09 13.46
N GLN A 63 12.58 -1.10 13.08
CA GLN A 63 12.87 -1.97 11.93
C GLN A 63 11.63 -2.15 11.06
N GLY A 64 11.85 -2.18 9.74
CA GLY A 64 10.80 -2.43 8.76
C GLY A 64 10.77 -3.90 8.32
N PHE A 65 9.57 -4.47 8.23
CA PHE A 65 9.36 -5.83 7.76
C PHE A 65 8.35 -5.85 6.62
N MET A 66 8.63 -6.66 5.61
CA MET A 66 7.69 -6.98 4.55
C MET A 66 7.25 -8.43 4.69
N LEU A 67 5.94 -8.65 4.72
CA LEU A 67 5.35 -9.97 4.67
C LEU A 67 5.00 -10.30 3.23
N ASN A 68 5.56 -11.39 2.71
CA ASN A 68 5.12 -11.97 1.44
C ASN A 68 4.08 -13.06 1.72
N ASN A 69 2.80 -12.73 1.51
CA ASN A 69 1.69 -13.65 1.77
C ASN A 69 1.68 -14.89 0.85
N GLU A 70 2.31 -14.85 -0.32
CA GLU A 70 2.38 -16.00 -1.22
C GLU A 70 3.40 -17.03 -0.78
N LYS A 71 4.44 -16.58 -0.06
CA LYS A 71 5.54 -17.42 0.41
C LYS A 71 5.53 -17.66 1.92
N GLU A 72 4.62 -17.00 2.64
CA GLU A 72 4.59 -16.94 4.12
C GLU A 72 5.95 -16.53 4.72
N GLU A 73 6.69 -15.67 4.00
CA GLU A 73 8.05 -15.26 4.34
C GLU A 73 8.10 -13.81 4.82
N PHE A 74 8.83 -13.58 5.91
CA PHE A 74 9.17 -12.24 6.37
C PHE A 74 10.55 -11.86 5.84
N THR A 75 10.62 -10.73 5.13
CA THR A 75 11.89 -10.14 4.72
C THR A 75 12.14 -8.87 5.54
N SER A 76 13.26 -8.84 6.26
CA SER A 76 13.74 -7.60 6.88
C SER A 76 14.21 -6.65 5.79
N LEU A 77 13.75 -5.41 5.87
CA LEU A 77 14.29 -4.34 5.04
C LEU A 77 15.44 -3.68 5.80
N ASN A 78 16.61 -3.62 5.17
CA ASN A 78 17.68 -2.74 5.63
C ASN A 78 17.29 -1.32 5.22
N VAL A 79 16.75 -0.59 6.18
CA VAL A 79 16.29 0.81 6.09
C VAL A 79 17.09 1.69 7.03
#